data_AF-A0A7S2Z2K0-F1
#
_entry.id   AF-A0A7S2Z2K0-F1
#
_cell.length_a   1.000
_cell.length_b   1.000
_cell.length_c   1.000
_cell.angle_alpha   90.00
_cell.angle_beta   90.00
_cell.angle_gamma   90.00
#
_symmetry.space_group_name_H-M   'P 1'
#
loop_
_entity.id
_entity.type
_entity.pdbx_description
1 polymer ?
#
loop_
_entity_poly.entity_id
_entity_poly.type
_entity_poly.pdbx_seq_one_letter_code
_entity_poly.pdbx_strand_id
1 'polypeptide(L)'
;SRSPPGEIKLLQAKGLLQPNKTQFGLPSGEVLVCRKPNIFEADLHDPKLRQVTPKLAQLFAGDELVRALDDALPGASLQEGTNGKTIKLQYNSGHGGCFPLHYDNPGRPNKRKLTCLLYLNPSWQPGDGGELQVVPFLRSPVTIAPRMNRLVIFYSEQVLHRVLQCRAERYCFTVWVDGRDGTTNRDEHNALRVKPGQGIEDIAAYMGSCPVQRIVSRALYREDYERSLVECMGGFPGVGAAEANGNASGSGKGKGEDFGGEMLPQQQDLRQMLSLHRAHLKAVERSKPLSDLVDKLRGLRSARDLAEEEG
;
A
#
# COMPACT_ATOMS: atom_id res chain seq x y z
N SER A 1 25.79 -9.39 -18.20
CA SER A 1 25.38 -8.87 -16.89
C SER A 1 23.93 -9.23 -16.62
N ARG A 2 23.54 -9.61 -15.39
CA ARG A 2 22.16 -10.05 -15.08
C ARG A 2 21.16 -8.89 -15.19
N SER A 3 19.92 -9.12 -15.56
CA SER A 3 18.86 -8.09 -15.58
C SER A 3 18.30 -7.87 -14.15
N PRO A 4 17.59 -6.75 -13.86
CA PRO A 4 16.98 -6.51 -12.55
C PRO A 4 16.08 -7.67 -12.02
N PRO A 5 15.22 -8.32 -12.84
CA PRO A 5 14.51 -9.52 -12.39
C PRO A 5 15.46 -10.63 -11.92
N GLY A 6 16.59 -10.80 -12.61
CA GLY A 6 17.62 -11.79 -12.26
C GLY A 6 18.35 -11.47 -10.96
N GLU A 7 18.45 -10.20 -10.56
CA GLU A 7 19.04 -9.78 -9.28
C GLU A 7 18.11 -10.09 -8.11
N ILE A 8 16.79 -9.81 -8.24
CA ILE A 8 15.81 -10.16 -7.19
C ILE A 8 15.70 -11.67 -7.03
N LYS A 9 15.65 -12.43 -8.14
CA LYS A 9 15.66 -13.90 -8.10
C LYS A 9 16.92 -14.47 -7.45
N LEU A 10 18.07 -13.81 -7.61
CA LEU A 10 19.31 -14.23 -6.97
C LEU A 10 19.25 -14.01 -5.45
N LEU A 11 18.70 -12.87 -4.99
CA LEU A 11 18.46 -12.64 -3.56
C LEU A 11 17.53 -13.70 -2.97
N GLN A 12 16.44 -14.02 -3.66
CA GLN A 12 15.51 -15.09 -3.28
C GLN A 12 16.23 -16.44 -3.16
N ALA A 13 16.98 -16.85 -4.19
CA ALA A 13 17.71 -18.12 -4.22
C ALA A 13 18.79 -18.22 -3.14
N LYS A 14 19.34 -17.08 -2.68
CA LYS A 14 20.32 -17.00 -1.60
C LYS A 14 19.68 -16.86 -0.21
N GLY A 15 18.36 -16.80 -0.10
CA GLY A 15 17.66 -16.58 1.18
C GLY A 15 17.90 -15.19 1.78
N LEU A 16 18.21 -14.19 0.94
CA LEU A 16 18.53 -12.82 1.36
C LEU A 16 17.31 -11.89 1.38
N LEU A 17 16.12 -12.39 1.03
CA LEU A 17 14.87 -11.66 1.18
C LEU A 17 14.29 -11.92 2.57
N GLN A 18 13.89 -10.87 3.26
CA GLN A 18 13.21 -10.98 4.55
C GLN A 18 11.69 -10.85 4.37
N PRO A 19 10.86 -11.38 5.28
CA PRO A 19 9.42 -11.17 5.19
C PRO A 19 9.04 -9.70 5.32
N ASN A 20 8.09 -9.26 4.50
CA ASN A 20 7.56 -7.89 4.57
C ASN A 20 6.81 -7.67 5.89
N LYS A 21 7.09 -6.54 6.51
CA LYS A 21 6.48 -6.11 7.77
C LYS A 21 5.90 -4.71 7.62
N THR A 22 4.72 -4.50 8.16
CA THR A 22 4.11 -3.17 8.32
C THR A 22 4.10 -2.81 9.79
N GLN A 23 4.52 -1.59 10.10
CA GLN A 23 4.57 -1.08 11.47
C GLN A 23 3.46 -0.05 11.68
N PHE A 24 2.70 -0.20 12.76
CA PHE A 24 1.68 0.74 13.20
C PHE A 24 2.03 1.24 14.59
N GLY A 25 2.20 2.54 14.76
CA GLY A 25 2.30 3.15 16.08
C GLY A 25 0.96 3.06 16.79
N LEU A 26 0.93 2.48 17.99
CA LEU A 26 -0.24 2.44 18.85
C LEU A 26 -0.29 3.70 19.74
N PRO A 27 -1.48 4.14 20.18
CA PRO A 27 -1.61 5.24 21.14
C PRO A 27 -0.87 5.00 22.46
N SER A 28 -0.60 3.74 22.82
CA SER A 28 0.21 3.35 23.97
C SER A 28 1.71 3.67 23.82
N GLY A 29 2.16 4.05 22.62
CA GLY A 29 3.58 4.22 22.28
C GLY A 29 4.26 2.94 21.77
N GLU A 30 3.59 1.79 21.86
CA GLU A 30 4.07 0.52 21.31
C GLU A 30 3.96 0.50 19.78
N VAL A 31 4.80 -0.31 19.13
CA VAL A 31 4.75 -0.52 17.68
C VAL A 31 4.19 -1.90 17.40
N LEU A 32 3.01 -1.93 16.80
CA LEU A 32 2.45 -3.15 16.24
C LEU A 32 3.17 -3.48 14.93
N VAL A 33 3.75 -4.67 14.85
CA VAL A 33 4.42 -5.17 13.65
C VAL A 33 3.61 -6.31 13.05
N CYS A 34 2.91 -6.03 11.94
CA CYS A 34 2.16 -7.05 11.21
C CYS A 34 3.00 -7.60 10.06
N ARG A 35 3.14 -8.92 9.96
CA ARG A 35 3.83 -9.55 8.83
C ARG A 35 2.85 -9.72 7.67
N LYS A 36 3.24 -9.32 6.46
CA LYS A 36 2.43 -9.56 5.27
C LYS A 36 2.60 -11.00 4.78
N PRO A 37 1.52 -11.79 4.65
CA PRO A 37 1.61 -13.15 4.15
C PRO A 37 2.22 -13.18 2.75
N ASN A 38 3.10 -14.14 2.49
CA ASN A 38 3.63 -14.47 1.14
C ASN A 38 4.42 -13.36 0.45
N ILE A 39 4.79 -12.30 1.17
CA ILE A 39 5.53 -11.16 0.63
C ILE A 39 6.88 -11.05 1.34
N PHE A 40 7.92 -10.89 0.52
CA PHE A 40 9.31 -10.77 0.93
C PHE A 40 9.96 -9.54 0.29
N GLU A 41 10.95 -8.99 0.97
CA GLU A 41 11.56 -7.72 0.60
C GLU A 41 13.06 -7.67 0.88
N ALA A 42 13.73 -6.72 0.24
CA ALA A 42 15.11 -6.33 0.49
C ALA A 42 15.24 -4.82 0.33
N ASP A 43 15.92 -4.15 1.26
CA ASP A 43 16.16 -2.70 1.22
C ASP A 43 17.61 -2.42 0.82
N LEU A 44 17.81 -1.65 -0.25
CA LEU A 44 19.14 -1.38 -0.78
C LEU A 44 19.95 -0.36 0.01
N HIS A 45 19.44 0.16 1.12
CA HIS A 45 20.31 0.80 2.11
C HIS A 45 21.36 -0.19 2.66
N ASP A 46 21.04 -1.48 2.75
CA ASP A 46 22.01 -2.50 3.14
C ASP A 46 23.12 -2.65 2.07
N PRO A 47 24.39 -2.32 2.39
CA PRO A 47 25.48 -2.47 1.44
C PRO A 47 25.73 -3.92 1.03
N LYS A 48 25.40 -4.92 1.86
CA LYS A 48 25.56 -6.34 1.52
C LYS A 48 24.63 -6.75 0.39
N LEU A 49 23.39 -6.25 0.42
CA LEU A 49 22.42 -6.50 -0.65
C LEU A 49 22.88 -5.85 -1.96
N ARG A 50 23.41 -4.63 -1.90
CA ARG A 50 23.96 -3.92 -3.07
C ARG A 50 25.11 -4.67 -3.75
N GLN A 51 25.93 -5.41 -3.01
CA GLN A 51 26.98 -6.26 -3.62
C GLN A 51 26.41 -7.39 -4.48
N VAL A 52 25.21 -7.87 -4.16
CA VAL A 52 24.52 -8.95 -4.89
C VAL A 52 23.66 -8.40 -6.04
N THR A 53 23.32 -7.12 -6.01
CA THR A 53 22.45 -6.44 -6.99
C THR A 53 23.15 -5.26 -7.68
N PRO A 54 24.22 -5.48 -8.47
CA PRO A 54 25.05 -4.40 -8.99
C PRO A 54 24.32 -3.38 -9.88
N LYS A 55 23.33 -3.80 -10.68
CA LYS A 55 22.57 -2.83 -11.51
C LYS A 55 21.66 -1.97 -10.65
N LEU A 56 20.98 -2.57 -9.68
CA LEU A 56 20.14 -1.81 -8.75
C LEU A 56 20.98 -0.96 -7.78
N ALA A 57 22.21 -1.38 -7.47
CA ALA A 57 23.17 -0.57 -6.72
C ALA A 57 23.63 0.66 -7.52
N GLN A 58 23.82 0.54 -8.83
CA GLN A 58 24.11 1.69 -9.69
C GLN A 58 22.93 2.68 -9.69
N LEU A 59 21.68 2.19 -9.82
CA LEU A 59 20.49 3.02 -9.71
C LEU A 59 20.37 3.69 -8.33
N PHE A 60 20.74 2.99 -7.25
CA PHE A 60 20.75 3.55 -5.90
C PHE A 60 21.80 4.64 -5.72
N ALA A 61 22.97 4.50 -6.34
CA ALA A 61 24.04 5.49 -6.23
C ALA A 61 23.80 6.73 -7.10
N GLY A 62 23.14 6.55 -8.26
CA GLY A 62 22.86 7.62 -9.21
C GLY A 62 21.70 8.54 -8.82
N ASP A 63 21.69 9.72 -9.40
CA ASP A 63 20.62 10.74 -9.24
C ASP A 63 19.91 11.05 -10.56
N GLU A 64 20.24 10.35 -11.64
CA GLU A 64 19.68 10.57 -12.98
C GLU A 64 18.16 10.41 -12.99
N LEU A 65 17.64 9.39 -12.29
CA LEU A 65 16.21 9.21 -12.13
C LEU A 65 15.57 10.38 -11.37
N VAL A 66 16.20 10.84 -10.28
CA VAL A 66 15.67 11.92 -9.44
C VAL A 66 15.62 13.22 -10.24
N ARG A 67 16.70 13.57 -10.94
CA ARG A 67 16.78 14.77 -11.79
C ARG A 67 15.77 14.74 -12.92
N ALA A 68 15.68 13.61 -13.65
CA ALA A 68 14.71 13.46 -14.72
C ALA A 68 13.25 13.61 -14.24
N LEU A 69 12.94 13.11 -13.03
CA LEU A 69 11.62 13.27 -12.42
C LEU A 69 11.36 14.71 -11.98
N ASP A 70 12.33 15.40 -11.39
CA ASP A 70 12.17 16.79 -10.94
C ASP A 70 12.02 17.75 -12.13
N ASP A 71 12.74 17.49 -13.22
CA ASP A 71 12.61 18.21 -14.50
C ASP A 71 11.24 17.99 -15.15
N ALA A 72 10.75 16.74 -15.15
CA ALA A 72 9.47 16.37 -15.76
C ALA A 72 8.25 16.78 -14.93
N LEU A 73 8.43 17.01 -13.62
CA LEU A 73 7.36 17.37 -12.68
C LEU A 73 7.71 18.66 -11.93
N PRO A 74 7.64 19.82 -12.60
CA PRO A 74 7.94 21.10 -11.98
C PRO A 74 7.16 21.31 -10.67
N GLY A 75 7.88 21.58 -9.58
CA GLY A 75 7.31 21.75 -8.24
C GLY A 75 7.24 20.48 -7.38
N ALA A 76 7.71 19.32 -7.87
CA ALA A 76 7.92 18.15 -7.04
C ALA A 76 8.99 18.41 -5.95
N SER A 77 10.04 19.16 -6.29
CA SER A 77 11.12 19.57 -5.39
C SER A 77 11.78 18.37 -4.72
N LEU A 78 12.33 17.47 -5.54
CA LEU A 78 12.87 16.19 -5.11
C LEU A 78 14.25 16.32 -4.47
N GLN A 79 14.54 15.41 -3.53
CA GLN A 79 15.82 15.33 -2.84
C GLN A 79 16.75 14.32 -3.52
N GLU A 80 17.90 14.81 -3.99
CA GLU A 80 19.00 13.97 -4.52
C GLU A 80 19.78 13.26 -3.40
N GLY A 81 20.66 12.34 -3.81
CA GLY A 81 21.53 11.58 -2.93
C GLY A 81 20.87 10.31 -2.40
N THR A 82 21.65 9.46 -1.76
CA THR A 82 21.17 8.16 -1.26
C THR A 82 20.22 8.29 -0.08
N ASN A 83 20.31 9.38 0.69
CA ASN A 83 19.40 9.63 1.80
C ASN A 83 18.06 10.23 1.35
N GLY A 84 17.99 10.74 0.10
CA GLY A 84 16.77 11.27 -0.50
C GLY A 84 15.93 10.22 -1.22
N LYS A 85 16.36 8.95 -1.25
CA LYS A 85 15.64 7.88 -1.92
C LYS A 85 15.79 6.54 -1.24
N THR A 86 14.74 5.73 -1.30
CA THR A 86 14.76 4.33 -0.86
C THR A 86 14.46 3.43 -2.04
N ILE A 87 15.29 2.42 -2.29
CA ILE A 87 15.01 1.37 -3.28
C ILE A 87 14.71 0.07 -2.54
N LYS A 88 13.46 -0.39 -2.68
CA LYS A 88 12.97 -1.61 -2.05
C LYS A 88 12.61 -2.63 -3.10
N LEU A 89 13.26 -3.79 -3.01
CA LEU A 89 13.01 -4.94 -3.87
C LEU A 89 11.93 -5.79 -3.22
N GLN A 90 11.03 -6.34 -4.03
CA GLN A 90 9.92 -7.12 -3.52
C GLN A 90 9.66 -8.34 -4.38
N TYR A 91 9.45 -9.45 -3.69
CA TYR A 91 8.97 -10.71 -4.25
C TYR A 91 7.71 -11.12 -3.48
N ASN A 92 6.63 -11.34 -4.21
CA ASN A 92 5.43 -11.96 -3.69
C ASN A 92 5.34 -13.36 -4.30
N SER A 93 5.29 -14.39 -3.46
CA SER A 93 5.24 -15.78 -3.90
C SER A 93 3.89 -16.21 -4.47
N GLY A 94 2.90 -15.31 -4.47
CA GLY A 94 1.52 -15.60 -4.84
C GLY A 94 0.69 -15.94 -3.61
N HIS A 95 -0.21 -16.92 -3.74
CA HIS A 95 -1.03 -17.44 -2.64
C HIS A 95 -1.80 -16.36 -1.86
N GLY A 96 -2.29 -15.34 -2.54
CA GLY A 96 -3.11 -14.27 -1.97
C GLY A 96 -2.33 -13.10 -1.35
N GLY A 97 -0.99 -13.07 -1.43
CA GLY A 97 -0.22 -11.93 -0.94
C GLY A 97 -0.69 -10.62 -1.58
N CYS A 98 -0.97 -9.60 -0.76
CA CYS A 98 -1.42 -8.28 -1.21
C CYS A 98 -1.20 -7.17 -0.18
N PHE A 99 -1.54 -5.94 -0.55
CA PHE A 99 -1.37 -4.75 0.28
C PHE A 99 -2.71 -4.06 0.50
N PRO A 100 -3.06 -3.67 1.75
CA PRO A 100 -4.30 -2.97 2.02
C PRO A 100 -4.27 -1.56 1.42
N LEU A 101 -5.42 -0.90 1.42
CA LEU A 101 -5.53 0.48 0.95
C LEU A 101 -4.70 1.43 1.82
N HIS A 102 -3.85 2.24 1.21
CA HIS A 102 -2.94 3.17 1.90
C HIS A 102 -2.45 4.31 0.99
N TYR A 103 -1.77 5.26 1.62
CA TYR A 103 -0.88 6.22 0.95
C TYR A 103 0.56 5.86 1.32
N ASP A 104 1.48 6.01 0.38
CA ASP A 104 2.90 5.75 0.65
C ASP A 104 3.53 6.83 1.54
N ASN A 105 2.93 8.02 1.57
CA ASN A 105 3.16 9.05 2.57
C ASN A 105 1.84 9.33 3.32
N PRO A 106 1.61 8.71 4.49
CA PRO A 106 0.39 8.91 5.28
C PRO A 106 0.39 10.22 6.09
N GLY A 107 1.50 10.97 6.13
CA GLY A 107 1.67 12.14 6.98
C GLY A 107 3.05 12.22 7.61
N ARG A 108 3.28 13.22 8.47
CA ARG A 108 4.55 13.37 9.21
C ARG A 108 4.85 12.10 10.03
N PRO A 109 6.13 11.68 10.17
CA PRO A 109 7.36 12.33 9.68
C PRO A 109 7.80 11.89 8.27
N ASN A 110 6.98 11.14 7.54
CA ASN A 110 7.34 10.56 6.23
C ASN A 110 7.63 11.68 5.20
N LYS A 111 8.72 11.55 4.43
CA LYS A 111 9.15 12.57 3.45
C LYS A 111 8.92 12.19 1.99
N ARG A 112 8.36 11.00 1.73
CA ARG A 112 8.17 10.48 0.37
C ARG A 112 7.29 11.41 -0.43
N LYS A 113 7.79 11.90 -1.55
CA LYS A 113 7.05 12.75 -2.49
C LYS A 113 6.53 11.94 -3.67
N LEU A 114 7.40 11.10 -4.25
CA LEU A 114 7.06 10.24 -5.38
C LEU A 114 7.29 8.77 -5.05
N THR A 115 6.43 7.95 -5.65
CA THR A 115 6.57 6.50 -5.70
C THR A 115 6.77 6.10 -7.15
N CYS A 116 7.88 5.41 -7.43
CA CYS A 116 8.19 4.89 -8.76
C CYS A 116 8.26 3.37 -8.66
N LEU A 117 7.25 2.68 -9.20
CA LEU A 117 7.10 1.24 -9.13
C LEU A 117 7.41 0.61 -10.49
N LEU A 118 8.45 -0.22 -10.57
CA LEU A 118 8.78 -0.96 -11.79
C LEU A 118 8.41 -2.44 -11.66
N TYR A 119 7.61 -2.91 -12.62
CA TYR A 119 7.16 -4.29 -12.70
C TYR A 119 8.05 -5.19 -13.55
N LEU A 120 8.24 -6.43 -13.09
CA LEU A 120 9.23 -7.36 -13.62
C LEU A 120 8.65 -8.74 -13.97
N ASN A 121 7.40 -8.78 -14.47
CA ASN A 121 6.62 -10.01 -14.65
C ASN A 121 6.35 -10.31 -16.15
N PRO A 122 7.25 -11.04 -16.84
CA PRO A 122 7.14 -11.28 -18.29
C PRO A 122 5.98 -12.20 -18.67
N SER A 123 5.60 -13.11 -17.78
CA SER A 123 4.55 -14.09 -18.01
C SER A 123 3.20 -13.68 -17.41
N TRP A 124 3.05 -12.43 -16.95
CA TRP A 124 1.80 -11.99 -16.36
C TRP A 124 0.66 -12.04 -17.38
N GLN A 125 -0.46 -12.62 -16.97
CA GLN A 125 -1.70 -12.69 -17.74
C GLN A 125 -2.91 -12.29 -16.88
N PRO A 126 -4.03 -11.85 -17.49
CA PRO A 126 -5.26 -11.61 -16.75
C PRO A 126 -5.66 -12.84 -15.92
N GLY A 127 -5.96 -12.62 -14.64
CA GLY A 127 -6.26 -13.68 -13.68
C GLY A 127 -5.14 -13.99 -12.70
N ASP A 128 -3.87 -13.71 -13.03
CA ASP A 128 -2.73 -13.89 -12.12
C ASP A 128 -2.81 -12.96 -10.90
N GLY A 129 -3.53 -11.85 -11.03
CA GLY A 129 -3.71 -10.85 -9.99
C GLY A 129 -2.49 -9.95 -9.79
N GLY A 130 -2.38 -9.36 -8.60
CA GLY A 130 -1.25 -8.49 -8.22
C GLY A 130 -1.25 -7.10 -8.85
N GLU A 131 -2.37 -6.69 -9.45
CA GLU A 131 -2.58 -5.35 -9.97
C GLU A 131 -2.47 -4.29 -8.88
N LEU A 132 -1.94 -3.13 -9.25
CA LEU A 132 -2.09 -1.93 -8.44
C LEU A 132 -3.46 -1.34 -8.74
N GLN A 133 -4.30 -1.22 -7.72
CA GLN A 133 -5.57 -0.52 -7.81
C GLN A 133 -5.41 0.84 -7.15
N VAL A 134 -5.49 1.88 -7.97
CA VAL A 134 -5.51 3.28 -7.55
C VAL A 134 -6.97 3.70 -7.35
N VAL A 135 -7.24 4.46 -6.29
CA VAL A 135 -8.57 5.00 -5.98
C VAL A 135 -8.47 6.52 -6.03
N PRO A 136 -8.64 7.15 -7.21
CA PRO A 136 -8.65 8.60 -7.30
C PRO A 136 -9.80 9.18 -6.48
N PHE A 137 -9.61 10.36 -5.89
CA PHE A 137 -10.57 10.93 -4.95
C PHE A 137 -11.95 11.15 -5.61
N LEU A 138 -12.97 10.43 -5.11
CA LEU A 138 -14.37 10.48 -5.54
C LEU A 138 -14.55 10.15 -7.03
N ARG A 139 -13.76 9.20 -7.54
CA ARG A 139 -13.86 8.66 -8.89
C ARG A 139 -13.72 7.14 -8.86
N SER A 140 -14.12 6.52 -9.96
CA SER A 140 -13.94 5.09 -10.18
C SER A 140 -12.46 4.65 -10.04
N PRO A 141 -12.20 3.52 -9.37
CA PRO A 141 -10.85 2.97 -9.24
C PRO A 141 -10.23 2.63 -10.60
N VAL A 142 -8.91 2.85 -10.71
CA VAL A 142 -8.12 2.50 -11.90
C VAL A 142 -7.21 1.32 -11.55
N THR A 143 -7.30 0.24 -12.31
CA THR A 143 -6.53 -0.99 -12.07
C THR A 143 -5.41 -1.15 -13.10
N ILE A 144 -4.17 -1.31 -12.63
CA ILE A 144 -2.97 -1.34 -13.45
C ILE A 144 -2.30 -2.70 -13.33
N ALA A 145 -2.29 -3.44 -14.45
CA ALA A 145 -1.63 -4.74 -14.54
C ALA A 145 -0.11 -4.64 -14.34
N PRO A 146 0.52 -5.54 -13.56
CA PRO A 146 1.94 -5.52 -13.23
C PRO A 146 2.81 -6.14 -14.33
N ARG A 147 2.64 -5.69 -15.58
CA ARG A 147 3.36 -6.25 -16.75
C ARG A 147 4.86 -5.96 -16.71
N MET A 148 5.66 -6.85 -17.27
CA MET A 148 7.11 -6.63 -17.43
C MET A 148 7.44 -5.25 -18.03
N ASN A 149 8.44 -4.60 -17.45
CA ASN A 149 8.97 -3.32 -17.88
C ASN A 149 7.95 -2.17 -17.87
N ARG A 150 6.88 -2.29 -17.08
CA ARG A 150 5.95 -1.19 -16.83
C ARG A 150 6.39 -0.40 -15.60
N LEU A 151 6.67 0.88 -15.82
CA LEU A 151 6.91 1.86 -14.77
C LEU A 151 5.60 2.60 -14.45
N VAL A 152 5.27 2.70 -13.17
CA VAL A 152 4.16 3.51 -12.66
C VAL A 152 4.73 4.54 -11.70
N ILE A 153 4.42 5.82 -11.92
CA ILE A 153 4.87 6.93 -11.07
C ILE A 153 3.65 7.66 -10.54
N PHE A 154 3.64 7.96 -9.24
CA PHE A 154 2.58 8.75 -8.62
C PHE A 154 3.06 9.50 -7.37
N TYR A 155 2.32 10.54 -6.97
CA TYR A 155 2.57 11.27 -5.73
C TYR A 155 2.20 10.44 -4.50
N SER A 156 3.21 10.16 -3.66
CA SER A 156 3.09 9.31 -2.48
C SER A 156 2.06 9.83 -1.46
N GLU A 157 1.87 11.15 -1.40
CA GLU A 157 0.97 11.82 -0.45
C GLU A 157 -0.46 12.07 -0.98
N GLN A 158 -0.73 11.78 -2.26
CA GLN A 158 -2.04 12.06 -2.88
C GLN A 158 -2.75 10.83 -3.46
N VAL A 159 -2.02 9.76 -3.76
CA VAL A 159 -2.60 8.61 -4.44
C VAL A 159 -2.92 7.51 -3.44
N LEU A 160 -4.21 7.39 -3.12
CA LEU A 160 -4.77 6.27 -2.39
C LEU A 160 -4.72 5.02 -3.27
N HIS A 161 -4.11 3.95 -2.78
CA HIS A 161 -3.96 2.74 -3.58
C HIS A 161 -3.83 1.48 -2.73
N ARG A 162 -4.09 0.34 -3.36
CA ARG A 162 -3.86 -1.00 -2.82
C ARG A 162 -3.25 -1.89 -3.89
N VAL A 163 -2.71 -3.03 -3.49
CA VAL A 163 -2.33 -4.09 -4.44
C VAL A 163 -3.32 -5.22 -4.27
N LEU A 164 -3.85 -5.76 -5.36
CA LEU A 164 -4.78 -6.88 -5.32
C LEU A 164 -4.06 -8.20 -5.01
N GLN A 165 -4.83 -9.21 -4.59
CA GLN A 165 -4.31 -10.56 -4.30
C GLN A 165 -3.54 -11.14 -5.50
N CYS A 166 -2.32 -11.62 -5.24
CA CYS A 166 -1.51 -12.32 -6.24
C CYS A 166 -1.81 -13.82 -6.19
N ARG A 167 -2.13 -14.43 -7.32
CA ARG A 167 -2.26 -15.88 -7.48
C ARG A 167 -0.98 -16.53 -7.99
N ALA A 168 -0.15 -15.76 -8.70
CA ALA A 168 1.15 -16.17 -9.23
C ALA A 168 2.30 -15.36 -8.60
N GLU A 169 3.53 -15.80 -8.86
CA GLU A 169 4.72 -15.05 -8.47
C GLU A 169 4.73 -13.64 -9.07
N ARG A 170 5.09 -12.66 -8.26
CA ARG A 170 5.16 -11.26 -8.67
C ARG A 170 6.42 -10.59 -8.14
N TYR A 171 7.18 -10.02 -9.06
CA TYR A 171 8.40 -9.26 -8.82
C TYR A 171 8.18 -7.78 -9.16
N CYS A 172 8.65 -6.92 -8.28
CA CYS A 172 8.78 -5.49 -8.54
C CYS A 172 9.91 -4.89 -7.70
N PHE A 173 10.32 -3.68 -8.04
CA PHE A 173 10.97 -2.82 -7.08
C PHE A 173 10.33 -1.44 -7.06
N THR A 174 10.40 -0.80 -5.91
CA THR A 174 9.88 0.54 -5.69
C THR A 174 11.05 1.46 -5.37
N VAL A 175 11.12 2.60 -6.06
CA VAL A 175 11.93 3.75 -5.68
C VAL A 175 11.00 4.78 -5.07
N TRP A 176 11.12 5.02 -3.77
CA TRP A 176 10.53 6.20 -3.17
C TRP A 176 11.55 7.33 -3.21
N VAL A 177 11.13 8.49 -3.71
CA VAL A 177 11.95 9.70 -3.73
C VAL A 177 11.32 10.70 -2.75
N ASP A 178 12.13 11.17 -1.82
CA ASP A 178 11.72 12.16 -0.84
C ASP A 178 11.68 13.55 -1.46
N GLY A 179 10.78 14.38 -0.96
CA GLY A 179 10.80 15.80 -1.24
C GLY A 179 11.84 16.49 -0.36
N ARG A 180 12.41 17.61 -0.84
CA ARG A 180 13.27 18.47 -0.02
C ARG A 180 12.54 18.95 1.24
N ASP A 181 13.30 19.35 2.25
CA ASP A 181 12.71 19.80 3.52
C ASP A 181 11.67 20.91 3.30
N GLY A 182 10.52 20.77 3.96
CA GLY A 182 9.39 21.70 3.84
C GLY A 182 8.51 21.54 2.60
N THR A 183 8.74 20.53 1.74
CA THR A 183 7.96 20.34 0.49
C THR A 183 6.88 19.26 0.59
N THR A 184 6.96 18.38 1.60
CA THR A 184 5.95 17.39 1.94
C THR A 184 5.33 17.71 3.29
N ASN A 185 4.08 17.29 3.48
CA ASN A 185 3.39 17.41 4.78
C ASN A 185 3.37 18.82 5.39
N ARG A 186 3.30 19.86 4.55
CA ARG A 186 3.08 21.25 4.98
C ARG A 186 1.75 21.37 5.73
N ASP A 187 1.58 22.41 6.54
CA ASP A 187 0.36 22.54 7.35
C ASP A 187 -0.90 22.64 6.48
N GLU A 188 -0.78 23.27 5.31
CA GLU A 188 -1.82 23.29 4.27
C GLU A 188 -2.16 21.90 3.68
N HIS A 189 -1.23 20.95 3.70
CA HIS A 189 -1.49 19.56 3.29
C HIS A 189 -2.26 18.76 4.36
N ASN A 190 -2.39 19.32 5.56
CA ASN A 190 -2.98 18.67 6.73
C ASN A 190 -4.16 19.45 7.33
N ALA A 191 -4.57 20.54 6.69
CA ALA A 191 -5.69 21.37 7.15
C ALA A 191 -6.56 21.80 5.97
N LEU A 192 -7.83 21.37 5.99
CA LEU A 192 -8.81 21.82 5.00
C LEU A 192 -9.30 23.23 5.39
N ARG A 193 -9.05 24.21 4.53
CA ARG A 193 -9.59 25.58 4.67
C ARG A 193 -10.72 25.77 3.69
N VAL A 194 -11.96 25.77 4.19
CA VAL A 194 -13.16 26.03 3.40
C VAL A 194 -13.42 27.54 3.38
N LYS A 195 -13.53 28.12 2.19
CA LYS A 195 -13.88 29.54 2.00
C LYS A 195 -15.41 29.70 2.01
N PRO A 196 -15.94 30.85 2.46
CA PRO A 196 -17.37 31.15 2.36
C PRO A 196 -17.88 30.99 0.93
N GLY A 197 -19.04 30.36 0.76
CA GLY A 197 -19.68 30.14 -0.54
C GLY A 197 -19.19 28.94 -1.34
N GLN A 198 -18.16 28.21 -0.90
CA GLN A 198 -17.74 26.98 -1.57
C GLN A 198 -18.76 25.85 -1.37
N GLY A 199 -19.22 25.26 -2.47
CA GLY A 199 -20.04 24.05 -2.47
C GLY A 199 -19.21 22.80 -2.18
N ILE A 200 -19.90 21.66 -2.01
CA ILE A 200 -19.22 20.38 -1.81
C ILE A 200 -18.37 19.98 -3.03
N GLU A 201 -18.73 20.44 -4.22
CA GLU A 201 -18.01 20.14 -5.47
C GLU A 201 -16.68 20.88 -5.55
N ASP A 202 -16.66 22.14 -5.11
CA ASP A 202 -15.43 22.92 -5.01
C ASP A 202 -14.47 22.32 -3.98
N ILE A 203 -15.01 21.89 -2.83
CA ILE A 203 -14.25 21.23 -1.77
C ILE A 203 -13.69 19.90 -2.30
N ALA A 204 -14.51 19.08 -2.93
CA ALA A 204 -14.12 17.80 -3.53
C ALA A 204 -13.01 17.97 -4.57
N ALA A 205 -13.14 18.96 -5.47
CA ALA A 205 -12.14 19.26 -6.48
C ALA A 205 -10.79 19.65 -5.84
N TYR A 206 -10.81 20.53 -4.84
CA TYR A 206 -9.61 20.92 -4.10
C TYR A 206 -8.96 19.75 -3.35
N MET A 207 -9.76 18.93 -2.66
CA MET A 207 -9.26 17.76 -1.94
C MET A 207 -8.65 16.72 -2.90
N GLY A 208 -9.21 16.56 -4.10
CA GLY A 208 -8.68 15.66 -5.12
C GLY A 208 -7.30 16.06 -5.65
N SER A 209 -6.94 17.35 -5.59
CA SER A 209 -5.63 17.86 -6.02
C SER A 209 -4.62 18.06 -4.88
N CYS A 210 -5.00 17.75 -3.64
CA CYS A 210 -4.23 18.08 -2.44
C CYS A 210 -4.09 16.88 -1.50
N PRO A 211 -2.98 16.72 -0.75
CA PRO A 211 -2.81 15.62 0.21
C PRO A 211 -3.81 15.62 1.38
N VAL A 212 -4.61 16.70 1.54
CA VAL A 212 -5.60 16.84 2.61
C VAL A 212 -6.67 15.73 2.58
N GLN A 213 -6.89 15.10 1.43
CA GLN A 213 -7.78 13.94 1.30
C GLN A 213 -7.43 12.78 2.24
N ARG A 214 -6.17 12.66 2.67
CA ARG A 214 -5.70 11.63 3.61
C ARG A 214 -6.50 11.64 4.91
N ILE A 215 -6.91 12.83 5.38
CA ILE A 215 -7.64 13.03 6.64
C ILE A 215 -8.97 12.28 6.66
N VAL A 216 -9.69 12.28 5.54
CA VAL A 216 -11.06 11.73 5.47
C VAL A 216 -11.13 10.40 4.71
N SER A 217 -10.13 10.09 3.89
CA SER A 217 -10.13 8.92 2.99
C SER A 217 -10.51 7.61 3.68
N ARG A 218 -9.99 7.36 4.90
CA ARG A 218 -10.31 6.13 5.64
C ARG A 218 -11.79 6.03 6.03
N ALA A 219 -12.44 7.14 6.33
CA ALA A 219 -13.88 7.19 6.62
C ALA A 219 -14.73 7.20 5.35
N LEU A 220 -14.29 7.96 4.34
CA LEU A 220 -14.94 8.07 3.04
C LEU A 220 -15.03 6.70 2.34
N TYR A 221 -13.94 5.93 2.33
CA TYR A 221 -13.82 4.60 1.71
C TYR A 221 -13.81 3.47 2.76
N ARG A 222 -14.57 3.61 3.86
CA ARG A 222 -14.51 2.68 5.01
C ARG A 222 -14.69 1.21 4.62
N GLU A 223 -15.62 0.91 3.72
CA GLU A 223 -15.90 -0.44 3.26
C GLU A 223 -14.72 -1.02 2.44
N ASP A 224 -14.11 -0.18 1.59
CA ASP A 224 -12.96 -0.57 0.77
C ASP A 224 -11.70 -0.80 1.62
N TYR A 225 -11.50 0.02 2.65
CA TYR A 225 -10.44 -0.17 3.64
C TYR A 225 -10.62 -1.47 4.42
N GLU A 226 -11.79 -1.72 5.02
CA GLU A 226 -12.07 -2.94 5.78
C GLU A 226 -11.90 -4.19 4.90
N ARG A 227 -12.47 -4.19 3.69
CA ARG A 227 -12.30 -5.28 2.73
C ARG A 227 -10.84 -5.53 2.39
N SER A 228 -10.05 -4.48 2.13
CA SER A 228 -8.63 -4.62 1.81
C SER A 228 -7.79 -5.17 2.96
N LEU A 229 -8.15 -4.88 4.22
CA LEU A 229 -7.49 -5.43 5.40
C LEU A 229 -7.78 -6.93 5.54
N VAL A 230 -9.05 -7.31 5.36
CA VAL A 230 -9.49 -8.72 5.40
C VAL A 230 -8.82 -9.52 4.28
N GLU A 231 -8.83 -9.03 3.04
CA GLU A 231 -8.16 -9.71 1.91
C GLU A 231 -6.65 -9.88 2.14
N CYS A 232 -6.01 -8.90 2.77
CA CYS A 232 -4.56 -8.91 3.03
C CYS A 232 -4.13 -9.92 4.09
N MET A 233 -4.91 -10.07 5.15
CA MET A 233 -4.52 -10.91 6.29
C MET A 233 -5.30 -12.20 6.44
N GLY A 234 -6.51 -12.27 5.86
CA GLY A 234 -7.35 -13.46 5.85
C GLY A 234 -6.90 -14.50 4.83
N GLY A 235 -5.98 -14.14 3.93
CA GLY A 235 -5.48 -15.03 2.88
C GLY A 235 -6.48 -15.24 1.73
N PHE A 236 -6.16 -16.18 0.85
CA PHE A 236 -7.00 -16.53 -0.29
C PHE A 236 -8.06 -17.57 0.13
N PRO A 237 -9.36 -17.36 -0.16
CA PRO A 237 -10.38 -18.39 0.09
C PRO A 237 -9.99 -19.69 -0.63
N GLY A 238 -9.73 -20.75 0.12
CA GLY A 238 -9.36 -22.08 -0.41
C GLY A 238 -7.93 -22.56 -0.15
N VAL A 239 -7.00 -21.71 0.34
CA VAL A 239 -5.62 -22.14 0.64
C VAL A 239 -5.45 -22.54 2.12
N GLY A 240 -6.32 -22.06 3.01
CA GLY A 240 -6.24 -22.29 4.46
C GLY A 240 -6.69 -23.67 4.97
N ALA A 241 -7.16 -24.58 4.11
CA ALA A 241 -7.62 -25.91 4.54
C ALA A 241 -6.65 -27.06 4.18
N ALA A 242 -5.75 -26.86 3.21
CA ALA A 242 -4.90 -27.95 2.71
C ALA A 242 -3.55 -28.07 3.42
N GLU A 243 -3.01 -26.99 3.97
CA GLU A 243 -1.65 -26.99 4.55
C GLU A 243 -1.61 -27.26 6.07
N ALA A 244 -2.76 -27.37 6.73
CA ALA A 244 -2.84 -27.67 8.17
C ALA A 244 -2.89 -29.18 8.50
N ASN A 245 -3.09 -30.07 7.51
CA ASN A 245 -3.20 -31.51 7.72
C ASN A 245 -2.08 -32.29 7.01
N GLY A 246 -0.85 -32.09 7.49
CA GLY A 246 0.23 -33.04 7.28
C GLY A 246 0.36 -33.98 8.48
N ASN A 247 -0.04 -35.25 8.29
CA ASN A 247 0.14 -36.40 9.19
C ASN A 247 -0.68 -36.47 10.50
N ALA A 248 -1.82 -37.16 10.43
CA ALA A 248 -2.16 -38.21 11.41
C ALA A 248 -3.28 -39.10 10.84
N SER A 249 -2.92 -40.29 10.37
CA SER A 249 -3.83 -41.41 10.26
C SER A 249 -4.20 -41.91 11.66
N GLY A 250 -5.45 -41.79 12.06
CA GLY A 250 -5.92 -42.30 13.36
C GLY A 250 -7.43 -42.18 13.51
N SER A 251 -8.11 -43.31 13.34
CA SER A 251 -9.53 -43.49 13.65
C SER A 251 -9.81 -43.31 15.16
N GLY A 252 -10.76 -42.45 15.53
CA GLY A 252 -11.24 -42.36 16.91
C GLY A 252 -12.52 -41.52 17.03
N LYS A 253 -13.63 -42.16 17.40
CA LYS A 253 -14.86 -41.49 17.88
C LYS A 253 -14.59 -40.91 19.27
N GLY A 254 -14.91 -39.64 19.51
CA GLY A 254 -14.79 -38.99 20.83
C GLY A 254 -15.60 -37.69 20.88
N LYS A 255 -16.18 -37.39 22.04
CA LYS A 255 -17.22 -36.38 22.30
C LYS A 255 -16.66 -34.96 22.44
N GLY A 256 -17.57 -33.98 22.40
CA GLY A 256 -17.37 -32.53 22.55
C GLY A 256 -16.22 -32.11 23.46
N GLU A 257 -15.37 -31.26 22.91
CA GLU A 257 -14.35 -30.50 23.64
C GLU A 257 -14.45 -29.02 23.24
N ASP A 258 -14.27 -28.20 24.27
CA ASP A 258 -14.26 -26.75 24.29
C ASP A 258 -13.12 -26.21 23.41
N PHE A 259 -13.42 -25.43 22.37
CA PHE A 259 -12.41 -24.88 21.46
C PHE A 259 -11.70 -23.67 22.08
N GLY A 260 -10.89 -23.93 23.11
CA GLY A 260 -9.83 -23.05 23.59
C GLY A 260 -8.61 -23.06 22.66
N GLY A 261 -8.81 -22.88 21.35
CA GLY A 261 -7.72 -22.85 20.38
C GLY A 261 -7.01 -21.50 20.36
N GLU A 262 -5.69 -21.48 20.54
CA GLU A 262 -4.86 -20.29 20.33
C GLU A 262 -5.10 -19.74 18.91
N MET A 263 -5.51 -18.48 18.82
CA MET A 263 -5.77 -17.78 17.57
C MET A 263 -4.47 -17.67 16.76
N LEU A 264 -4.49 -18.03 15.47
CA LEU A 264 -3.31 -17.96 14.62
C LEU A 264 -2.75 -16.52 14.59
N PRO A 265 -1.41 -16.30 14.59
CA PRO A 265 -0.83 -14.94 14.63
C PRO A 265 -1.37 -13.97 13.58
N GLN A 266 -1.68 -14.45 12.38
CA GLN A 266 -2.27 -13.64 11.31
C GLN A 266 -3.69 -13.15 11.63
N GLN A 267 -4.49 -13.96 12.35
CA GLN A 267 -5.82 -13.57 12.82
C GLN A 267 -5.72 -12.52 13.93
N GLN A 268 -4.69 -12.59 14.77
CA GLN A 268 -4.40 -11.56 15.76
C GLN A 268 -4.04 -10.22 15.11
N ASP A 269 -3.12 -10.23 14.14
CA ASP A 269 -2.72 -9.03 13.40
C ASP A 269 -3.91 -8.39 12.67
N LEU A 270 -4.77 -9.21 12.03
CA LEU A 270 -6.00 -8.75 11.38
C LEU A 270 -6.92 -8.07 12.39
N ARG A 271 -7.20 -8.72 13.52
CA ARG A 271 -8.08 -8.17 14.56
C ARG A 271 -7.58 -6.82 15.06
N GLN A 272 -6.27 -6.68 15.26
CA GLN A 272 -5.68 -5.42 15.71
C GLN A 272 -5.77 -4.33 14.64
N MET A 273 -5.48 -4.64 13.37
CA MET A 273 -5.64 -3.67 12.28
C MET A 273 -7.10 -3.23 12.08
N LEU A 274 -8.07 -4.15 12.19
CA LEU A 274 -9.50 -3.81 12.15
C LEU A 274 -9.91 -2.97 13.36
N SER A 275 -9.34 -3.23 14.54
CA SER A 275 -9.55 -2.40 15.73
C SER A 275 -9.06 -0.97 15.51
N LEU A 276 -7.85 -0.79 14.97
CA LEU A 276 -7.29 0.52 14.62
C LEU A 276 -8.14 1.24 13.56
N HIS A 277 -8.60 0.50 12.54
CA HIS A 277 -9.50 1.06 11.53
C HIS A 277 -10.79 1.60 12.16
N ARG A 278 -11.47 0.79 12.98
CA ARG A 278 -12.72 1.17 13.67
C ARG A 278 -12.51 2.32 14.66
N ALA A 279 -11.38 2.35 15.36
CA ALA A 279 -11.04 3.45 16.26
C ALA A 279 -10.90 4.78 15.50
N HIS A 280 -10.28 4.76 14.32
CA HIS A 280 -10.20 5.94 13.46
C HIS A 280 -11.58 6.39 12.97
N LEU A 281 -12.44 5.46 12.53
CA LEU A 281 -13.81 5.81 12.12
C LEU A 281 -14.59 6.51 13.24
N LYS A 282 -14.54 5.95 14.45
CA LYS A 282 -15.15 6.56 15.64
C LYS A 282 -14.58 7.94 15.95
N ALA A 283 -13.29 8.16 15.72
CA ALA A 283 -12.68 9.48 15.93
C ALA A 283 -13.21 10.52 14.96
N VAL A 284 -13.44 10.14 13.69
CA VAL A 284 -14.07 11.01 12.69
C VAL A 284 -15.54 11.28 13.05
N GLU A 285 -16.30 10.25 13.41
CA GLU A 285 -17.73 10.34 13.78
C GLU A 285 -17.97 11.23 15.02
N ARG A 286 -17.00 11.32 15.94
CA ARG A 286 -17.07 12.23 17.12
C ARG A 286 -17.00 13.71 16.75
N SER A 287 -16.48 14.05 15.57
CA SER A 287 -16.40 15.43 15.09
C SER A 287 -17.53 15.69 14.11
N LYS A 288 -18.60 16.35 14.57
CA LYS A 288 -19.77 16.68 13.73
C LYS A 288 -19.37 17.36 12.40
N PRO A 289 -18.46 18.36 12.38
CA PRO A 289 -18.05 18.97 11.12
C PRO A 289 -17.34 17.99 10.16
N LEU A 290 -16.51 17.08 10.68
CA LEU A 290 -15.81 16.09 9.84
C LEU A 290 -16.77 14.99 9.35
N SER A 291 -17.66 14.51 10.22
CA SER A 291 -18.69 13.53 9.85
C SER A 291 -19.59 14.09 8.74
N ASP A 292 -20.09 15.33 8.89
CA ASP A 292 -20.94 15.97 7.90
C ASP A 292 -20.25 16.15 6.55
N LEU A 293 -18.95 16.47 6.57
CA LEU A 293 -18.15 16.56 5.36
C LEU A 293 -18.04 15.18 4.69
N VAL A 294 -17.72 14.12 5.45
CA VAL A 294 -17.62 12.76 4.92
C VAL A 294 -18.94 12.30 4.31
N ASP A 295 -20.07 12.55 4.97
CA ASP A 295 -21.40 12.18 4.47
C ASP A 295 -21.73 12.87 3.15
N LYS A 296 -21.45 14.18 3.06
CA LYS A 296 -21.62 14.94 1.80
C LYS A 296 -20.73 14.41 0.68
N LEU A 297 -19.46 14.10 0.97
CA LEU A 297 -18.53 13.53 -0.02
C LEU A 297 -18.98 12.13 -0.48
N ARG A 298 -19.52 11.30 0.43
CA ARG A 298 -20.08 9.98 0.08
C ARG A 298 -21.33 10.12 -0.80
N GLY A 299 -22.20 11.08 -0.49
CA GLY A 299 -23.35 11.41 -1.32
C GLY A 299 -22.94 11.81 -2.74
N LEU A 300 -21.94 12.70 -2.86
CA LEU A 300 -21.39 13.10 -4.15
C LEU A 300 -20.80 11.93 -4.93
N ARG A 301 -20.00 11.07 -4.29
CA ARG A 301 -19.44 9.89 -4.95
C ARG A 301 -20.56 8.99 -5.48
N SER A 302 -21.56 8.70 -4.66
CA SER A 302 -22.67 7.81 -5.06
C SER A 302 -23.42 8.36 -6.28
N ALA A 303 -23.63 9.67 -6.35
CA ALA A 303 -24.24 10.31 -7.51
C ALA A 303 -23.38 10.19 -8.79
N ARG A 304 -22.05 10.26 -8.65
CA ARG A 304 -21.11 10.09 -9.78
C ARG A 304 -21.07 8.65 -10.26
N ASP A 305 -21.01 7.70 -9.34
CA ASP A 305 -20.99 6.27 -9.65
C ASP A 305 -22.27 5.89 -10.43
N LEU A 306 -23.45 6.40 -10.03
CA LEU A 306 -24.71 6.21 -10.76
C LEU A 306 -24.69 6.83 -12.17
N ALA A 307 -24.14 8.04 -12.31
CA ALA A 307 -24.05 8.70 -13.61
C ALA A 307 -23.09 8.00 -14.60
N GLU A 308 -22.04 7.33 -14.09
CA GLU A 308 -21.13 6.50 -14.90
C GLU A 308 -21.77 5.17 -15.33
N GLU A 309 -22.71 4.62 -14.56
CA GLU A 309 -23.44 3.39 -14.92
C GLU A 309 -24.54 3.63 -15.96
N GLU A 310 -25.12 4.83 -16.00
CA GLU A 310 -26.19 5.21 -16.94
C GLU A 310 -25.70 5.66 -18.33
N GLY A 311 -24.40 5.96 -18.49
CA GLY A 311 -23.80 6.51 -19.71
C GLY A 311 -22.93 5.53 -20.50
#